data_AF-A0A1E7Q326-F1
#
_entry.id   AF-A0A1E7Q326-F1
#
_cell.length_a   1.000
_cell.length_b   1.000
_cell.length_c   1.000
_cell.angle_alpha   90.00
_cell.angle_beta   90.00
_cell.angle_gamma   90.00
#
_symmetry.space_group_name_H-M   'P 1'
#
loop_
_entity.id
_entity.type
_entity.pdbx_description
1 polymer ?
#
loop_
_entity_poly.entity_id
_entity_poly.type
_entity_poly.pdbx_seq_one_letter_code
_entity_poly.pdbx_strand_id
1 'polypeptide(L)'
;MKSNRTDSHETVFMRHLKRIMAALYTDESNLASQAELFYQAADTQPANMLPDLLFTAERLLNLSEGATQQETLTRSAKILGSLQLTVPTSIRRWREVQFSYKPIYRAVLALRLLDHALEHNQLTDALLQGYYAARQPNDADCQYRLYVQMPLVMAILLLDAGLQHSQTAAILYGNQIQQLDPLRAMSGEERTEFNSVNQAARLLLAKKGLQPTAYRGNCKLQQQQHQHSQQQQIQLIQQILQQVENSESLLGNIVKIPQVYSSVVLPGRNRFRYETLPKVALILKQAAKRKQIDALLVDQLLRITGIFPQGYGITFLPKQLDISSQEKYELAIVNQLYPTSPEQPLCRVVSRNLHYRRGGQNCQISVDYNLYFKPARDKLTIMPEARLREILTKLSADWQPGQLRRLVPRYWQPNEFFSHSEQQNLWNQAAKVLN
;
A
#
# COMPACT_ATOMS: atom_id res chain seq x y z
N MET A 1 -41.92 23.51 6.33
CA MET A 1 -41.99 22.34 7.24
C MET A 1 -40.64 21.62 7.23
N LYS A 2 -40.38 20.73 8.20
CA LYS A 2 -39.04 20.27 8.59
C LYS A 2 -38.30 19.50 7.49
N SER A 3 -37.06 19.92 7.21
CA SER A 3 -36.05 19.07 6.57
C SER A 3 -35.43 18.17 7.65
N ASN A 4 -35.54 16.85 7.49
CA ASN A 4 -34.97 15.91 8.45
C ASN A 4 -33.45 15.78 8.23
N ARG A 5 -32.67 16.13 9.25
CA ARG A 5 -31.29 15.68 9.39
C ARG A 5 -31.28 14.15 9.49
N THR A 6 -30.44 13.50 8.70
CA THR A 6 -30.02 12.12 8.92
C THR A 6 -28.56 12.14 9.41
N ASP A 7 -28.39 12.11 10.73
CA ASP A 7 -27.08 12.04 11.36
C ASP A 7 -26.41 10.69 11.02
N SER A 8 -25.25 10.73 10.36
CA SER A 8 -24.48 9.53 10.06
C SER A 8 -23.64 9.12 11.27
N HIS A 9 -23.94 7.97 11.86
CA HIS A 9 -23.21 7.43 13.02
C HIS A 9 -21.80 6.95 12.63
N GLU A 10 -20.86 7.88 12.60
CA GLU A 10 -19.45 7.67 12.32
C GLU A 10 -18.78 6.90 13.48
N THR A 11 -18.21 5.72 13.21
CA THR A 11 -17.66 4.85 14.28
C THR A 11 -16.39 5.39 14.91
N VAL A 12 -16.02 4.88 16.09
CA VAL A 12 -14.74 5.23 16.73
C VAL A 12 -13.54 4.80 15.88
N PHE A 13 -13.62 3.68 15.13
CA PHE A 13 -12.55 3.32 14.19
C PHE A 13 -12.54 4.23 12.95
N MET A 14 -13.69 4.59 12.37
CA MET A 14 -13.71 5.59 11.28
C MET A 14 -13.35 6.99 11.76
N ARG A 15 -13.61 7.35 13.02
CA ARG A 15 -13.10 8.59 13.65
C ARG A 15 -11.64 8.50 14.04
N HIS A 16 -11.08 7.33 14.34
CA HIS A 16 -9.65 7.18 14.62
C HIS A 16 -8.85 7.01 13.32
N LEU A 17 -9.44 6.40 12.28
CA LEU A 17 -8.90 6.42 10.92
C LEU A 17 -9.07 7.80 10.32
N LYS A 18 -10.21 8.51 10.47
CA LYS A 18 -10.35 9.97 10.25
C LYS A 18 -9.88 10.82 11.44
N ARG A 19 -8.91 10.36 12.23
CA ARG A 19 -8.08 11.18 13.15
C ARG A 19 -6.60 10.80 13.04
N ILE A 20 -6.29 9.66 12.44
CA ILE A 20 -5.00 9.40 11.82
C ILE A 20 -5.01 10.12 10.49
N MET A 21 -5.91 9.77 9.56
CA MET A 21 -6.24 10.54 8.36
C MET A 21 -6.71 11.97 8.67
N ALA A 22 -7.28 12.32 9.84
CA ALA A 22 -7.58 13.75 10.13
C ALA A 22 -6.63 14.50 11.06
N ALA A 23 -5.79 13.87 11.87
CA ALA A 23 -4.50 14.49 12.19
C ALA A 23 -3.62 14.52 10.94
N LEU A 24 -3.93 13.76 9.88
CA LEU A 24 -3.42 13.95 8.52
C LEU A 24 -4.40 14.76 7.65
N TYR A 25 -5.52 15.38 8.10
CA TYR A 25 -6.46 16.16 7.22
C TYR A 25 -6.73 17.58 7.73
N THR A 26 -6.73 17.84 9.06
CA THR A 26 -6.35 19.18 9.55
C THR A 26 -4.94 19.52 9.07
N ASP A 27 -4.18 18.47 8.79
CA ASP A 27 -2.85 18.52 8.26
C ASP A 27 -2.85 18.29 6.74
N GLU A 28 -3.61 17.42 6.04
CA GLU A 28 -3.56 17.32 4.54
C GLU A 28 -4.22 18.48 3.81
N SER A 29 -5.26 19.16 4.35
CA SER A 29 -5.60 20.49 3.78
C SER A 29 -4.48 21.51 3.98
N ASN A 30 -3.43 21.13 4.72
CA ASN A 30 -2.17 21.81 4.92
C ASN A 30 -0.96 20.96 4.45
N LEU A 31 -1.08 19.75 3.86
CA LEU A 31 0.04 18.78 3.63
C LEU A 31 -0.11 18.00 2.32
N ALA A 32 -1.32 17.71 1.85
CA ALA A 32 -1.56 17.70 0.42
C ALA A 32 -1.41 19.13 -0.11
N SER A 33 -1.88 20.13 0.66
CA SER A 33 -1.59 21.54 0.38
C SER A 33 -0.16 21.98 0.70
N GLN A 34 0.55 21.51 1.76
CA GLN A 34 1.99 21.80 1.88
C GLN A 34 2.80 20.99 0.88
N ALA A 35 2.39 19.80 0.43
CA ALA A 35 3.04 19.14 -0.69
C ALA A 35 2.83 19.94 -1.98
N GLU A 36 1.60 20.38 -2.25
CA GLU A 36 1.28 21.23 -3.41
C GLU A 36 1.96 22.61 -3.33
N LEU A 37 2.03 23.23 -2.14
CA LEU A 37 2.81 24.45 -1.88
C LEU A 37 4.32 24.20 -1.89
N PHE A 38 4.81 23.02 -1.50
CA PHE A 38 6.21 22.57 -1.61
C PHE A 38 6.59 22.43 -3.08
N TYR A 39 5.66 21.93 -3.91
CA TYR A 39 5.83 21.87 -5.35
C TYR A 39 5.77 23.24 -6.02
N GLN A 40 4.91 24.15 -5.54
CA GLN A 40 4.83 25.54 -6.02
C GLN A 40 5.99 26.42 -5.48
N ALA A 41 6.49 26.13 -4.27
CA ALA A 41 7.63 26.82 -3.65
C ALA A 41 8.97 26.33 -4.23
N ALA A 42 9.09 25.05 -4.57
CA ALA A 42 10.25 24.49 -5.25
C ALA A 42 10.62 25.24 -6.55
N ASP A 43 9.61 25.75 -7.25
CA ASP A 43 9.75 26.54 -8.49
C ASP A 43 10.09 28.03 -8.23
N THR A 44 9.88 28.55 -7.01
CA THR A 44 10.04 29.97 -6.67
C THR A 44 11.21 30.25 -5.72
N GLN A 45 11.31 29.57 -4.58
CA GLN A 45 12.54 29.40 -3.77
C GLN A 45 12.43 28.14 -2.90
N PRO A 46 13.41 27.21 -2.91
CA PRO A 46 13.38 26.03 -2.04
C PRO A 46 13.70 26.42 -0.59
N ALA A 47 12.64 26.69 0.19
CA ALA A 47 12.72 26.67 1.65
C ALA A 47 13.26 25.31 2.14
N ASN A 48 13.84 25.25 3.34
CA ASN A 48 14.34 23.98 3.87
C ASN A 48 13.18 23.04 4.21
N MET A 49 13.02 21.98 3.43
CA MET A 49 11.88 21.05 3.46
C MET A 49 12.16 19.86 4.39
N LEU A 50 13.37 19.77 4.94
CA LEU A 50 13.80 18.71 5.85
C LEU A 50 12.89 18.55 7.09
N PRO A 51 12.43 19.62 7.77
CA PRO A 51 11.56 19.49 8.94
C PRO A 51 10.22 18.81 8.64
N ASP A 52 9.54 19.21 7.57
CA ASP A 52 8.21 18.72 7.22
C ASP A 52 8.25 17.26 6.73
N LEU A 53 9.32 16.90 6.01
CA LEU A 53 9.60 15.52 5.60
C LEU A 53 9.92 14.63 6.80
N LEU A 54 10.73 15.11 7.77
CA LEU A 54 11.01 14.39 9.01
C LEU A 54 9.73 14.14 9.81
N PHE A 55 8.92 15.18 10.03
CA PHE A 55 7.64 15.07 10.74
C PHE A 55 6.68 14.07 10.07
N THR A 56 6.56 14.14 8.75
CA THR A 56 5.70 13.22 7.97
C THR A 56 6.20 11.77 8.05
N ALA A 57 7.51 11.57 7.91
CA ALA A 57 8.12 10.25 7.97
C ALA A 57 8.06 9.64 9.38
N GLU A 58 8.31 10.43 10.43
CA GLU A 58 8.20 10.00 11.82
C GLU A 58 6.78 9.55 12.15
N ARG A 59 5.78 10.32 11.70
CA ARG A 59 4.37 9.96 11.88
C ARG A 59 3.99 8.68 11.14
N LEU A 60 4.53 8.43 9.95
CA LEU A 60 4.35 7.17 9.24
C LEU A 60 4.96 6.01 10.04
N LEU A 61 6.20 6.15 10.51
CA LEU A 61 6.87 5.14 11.34
C LEU A 61 6.12 4.87 12.65
N ASN A 62 5.60 5.90 13.31
CA ASN A 62 4.79 5.73 14.54
C ASN A 62 3.47 4.96 14.29
N LEU A 63 2.98 4.95 13.05
CA LEU A 63 1.81 4.17 12.65
C LEU A 63 2.16 2.75 12.19
N SER A 64 3.30 2.54 11.52
CA SER A 64 3.70 1.23 10.95
C SER A 64 4.48 0.35 11.90
N GLU A 65 5.29 0.93 12.79
CA GLU A 65 6.15 0.22 13.73
C GLU A 65 5.43 0.00 15.07
N GLY A 66 5.74 -1.10 15.75
CA GLY A 66 5.25 -1.43 17.09
C GLY A 66 6.36 -2.03 17.96
N ALA A 67 6.04 -2.33 19.22
CA ALA A 67 6.99 -2.78 20.23
C ALA A 67 7.57 -4.19 19.95
N THR A 68 6.90 -4.96 19.09
CA THR A 68 7.29 -6.31 18.69
C THR A 68 7.13 -6.48 17.18
N GLN A 69 7.86 -7.43 16.59
CA GLN A 69 7.72 -7.79 15.17
C GLN A 69 6.25 -8.11 14.83
N GLN A 70 5.55 -8.90 15.66
CA GLN A 70 4.13 -9.22 15.45
C GLN A 70 3.23 -7.97 15.44
N GLU A 71 3.52 -6.97 16.29
CA GLU A 71 2.78 -5.72 16.32
C GLU A 71 3.07 -4.88 15.07
N THR A 72 4.35 -4.71 14.68
CA THR A 72 4.77 -4.06 13.43
C THR A 72 4.09 -4.68 12.21
N LEU A 73 4.01 -6.03 12.14
CA LEU A 73 3.32 -6.73 11.05
C LEU A 73 1.80 -6.48 11.08
N THR A 74 1.18 -6.47 12.25
CA THR A 74 -0.25 -6.18 12.41
C THR A 74 -0.58 -4.74 12.01
N ARG A 75 0.24 -3.77 12.45
CA ARG A 75 0.15 -2.35 12.09
C ARG A 75 0.35 -2.14 10.58
N SER A 76 1.36 -2.78 9.99
CA SER A 76 1.63 -2.73 8.55
C SER A 76 0.47 -3.31 7.73
N ALA A 77 -0.02 -4.51 8.07
CA ALA A 77 -1.16 -5.13 7.41
C ALA A 77 -2.43 -4.24 7.50
N LYS A 78 -2.63 -3.61 8.65
CA LYS A 78 -3.72 -2.66 8.90
C LYS A 78 -3.65 -1.42 8.02
N ILE A 79 -2.49 -0.79 7.89
CA ILE A 79 -2.31 0.38 7.00
C ILE A 79 -2.56 -0.01 5.54
N LEU A 80 -1.90 -1.07 5.06
CA LEU A 80 -2.02 -1.54 3.68
C LEU A 80 -3.48 -1.90 3.34
N GLY A 81 -4.15 -2.66 4.21
CA GLY A 81 -5.54 -3.03 4.04
C GLY A 81 -6.48 -1.83 4.09
N SER A 82 -6.33 -0.94 5.08
CA SER A 82 -7.16 0.27 5.16
C SER A 82 -7.00 1.17 3.94
N LEU A 83 -5.77 1.43 3.48
CA LEU A 83 -5.52 2.23 2.27
C LEU A 83 -6.17 1.60 1.03
N GLN A 84 -6.04 0.29 0.84
CA GLN A 84 -6.64 -0.41 -0.30
C GLN A 84 -8.18 -0.40 -0.27
N LEU A 85 -8.77 -0.42 0.93
CA LEU A 85 -10.22 -0.42 1.14
C LEU A 85 -10.85 0.97 1.04
N THR A 86 -10.14 2.04 1.40
CA THR A 86 -10.67 3.42 1.38
C THR A 86 -10.23 4.25 0.18
N VAL A 87 -9.33 3.74 -0.67
CA VAL A 87 -8.82 4.50 -1.82
C VAL A 87 -9.96 4.94 -2.77
N PRO A 88 -10.03 6.22 -3.13
CA PRO A 88 -11.11 6.69 -3.99
C PRO A 88 -10.99 6.09 -5.40
N THR A 89 -12.10 5.53 -5.89
CA THR A 89 -12.24 4.97 -7.25
C THR A 89 -12.54 6.04 -8.29
N SER A 90 -12.92 7.25 -7.88
CA SER A 90 -13.22 8.37 -8.77
C SER A 90 -11.95 8.93 -9.42
N ILE A 91 -11.93 8.95 -10.76
CA ILE A 91 -10.85 9.53 -11.58
C ILE A 91 -10.55 10.98 -11.18
N ARG A 92 -11.55 11.75 -10.72
CA ARG A 92 -11.37 13.15 -10.28
C ARG A 92 -10.46 13.29 -9.05
N ARG A 93 -10.28 12.23 -8.25
CA ARG A 93 -9.44 12.22 -7.04
C ARG A 93 -8.05 11.59 -7.29
N TRP A 94 -7.60 11.51 -8.55
CA TRP A 94 -6.33 10.86 -8.89
C TRP A 94 -5.11 11.48 -8.15
N ARG A 95 -5.09 12.80 -7.89
CA ARG A 95 -4.01 13.48 -7.15
C ARG A 95 -3.86 12.93 -5.74
N GLU A 96 -4.96 12.81 -5.01
CA GLU A 96 -5.00 12.22 -3.66
C GLU A 96 -4.50 10.77 -3.68
N VAL A 97 -4.88 9.97 -4.68
CA VAL A 97 -4.36 8.60 -4.81
C VAL A 97 -2.86 8.61 -5.11
N GLN A 98 -2.37 9.53 -5.94
CA GLN A 98 -0.97 9.60 -6.34
C GLN A 98 -0.06 10.14 -5.25
N PHE A 99 -0.46 11.18 -4.52
CA PHE A 99 0.39 11.91 -3.58
C PHE A 99 0.11 11.58 -2.10
N SER A 100 -1.04 11.00 -1.76
CA SER A 100 -1.36 10.57 -0.38
C SER A 100 -1.34 9.04 -0.25
N TYR A 101 -2.16 8.32 -1.03
CA TYR A 101 -2.31 6.86 -0.85
C TYR A 101 -1.07 6.07 -1.29
N LYS A 102 -0.56 6.32 -2.50
CA LYS A 102 0.56 5.55 -3.05
C LYS A 102 1.86 5.72 -2.24
N PRO A 103 2.29 6.92 -1.80
CA PRO A 103 3.56 7.07 -1.06
C PRO A 103 3.52 6.33 0.29
N ILE A 104 2.43 6.42 1.04
CA ILE A 104 2.27 5.70 2.31
C ILE A 104 2.29 4.18 2.08
N TYR A 105 1.55 3.70 1.07
CA TYR A 105 1.50 2.28 0.73
C TYR A 105 2.89 1.74 0.30
N ARG A 106 3.65 2.52 -0.48
CA ARG A 106 5.03 2.20 -0.87
C ARG A 106 5.96 2.16 0.33
N ALA A 107 5.89 3.15 1.22
CA ALA A 107 6.77 3.27 2.37
C ALA A 107 6.62 2.08 3.32
N VAL A 108 5.39 1.68 3.66
CA VAL A 108 5.14 0.49 4.49
C VAL A 108 5.66 -0.78 3.83
N LEU A 109 5.45 -0.97 2.52
CA LEU A 109 6.00 -2.13 1.82
C LEU A 109 7.53 -2.13 1.74
N ALA A 110 8.16 -0.97 1.51
CA ALA A 110 9.61 -0.85 1.42
C ALA A 110 10.28 -1.10 2.78
N LEU A 111 9.71 -0.60 3.88
CA LEU A 111 10.17 -0.90 5.24
C LEU A 111 10.13 -2.41 5.50
N ARG A 112 9.00 -3.08 5.20
CA ARG A 112 8.87 -4.53 5.40
C ARG A 112 9.78 -5.35 4.48
N LEU A 113 10.01 -4.91 3.24
CA LEU A 113 10.94 -5.54 2.31
C LEU A 113 12.39 -5.37 2.75
N LEU A 114 12.76 -4.17 3.23
CA LEU A 114 14.07 -3.89 3.82
C LEU A 114 14.34 -4.76 5.05
N ASP A 115 13.42 -4.76 6.02
CA ASP A 115 13.56 -5.55 7.25
C ASP A 115 13.77 -7.04 6.93
N HIS A 116 12.99 -7.58 6.00
CA HIS A 116 13.07 -8.99 5.61
C HIS A 116 14.38 -9.31 4.87
N ALA A 117 14.82 -8.43 3.97
CA ALA A 117 16.07 -8.60 3.24
C ALA A 117 17.31 -8.48 4.15
N LEU A 118 17.25 -7.66 5.20
CA LEU A 118 18.30 -7.60 6.23
C LEU A 118 18.28 -8.85 7.12
N GLU A 119 17.11 -9.23 7.65
CA GLU A 119 16.88 -10.44 8.46
C GLU A 119 17.41 -11.72 7.79
N HIS A 120 17.33 -11.81 6.47
CA HIS A 120 17.74 -12.97 5.68
C HIS A 120 19.10 -12.79 4.98
N ASN A 121 19.90 -11.79 5.37
CA ASN A 121 21.24 -11.49 4.83
C ASN A 121 21.31 -11.31 3.30
N GLN A 122 20.23 -10.82 2.69
CA GLN A 122 20.14 -10.55 1.25
C GLN A 122 20.65 -9.16 0.88
N LEU A 123 20.60 -8.22 1.84
CA LEU A 123 21.36 -6.98 1.81
C LEU A 123 22.64 -7.17 2.63
N THR A 124 23.79 -7.10 1.97
CA THR A 124 25.12 -7.40 2.56
C THR A 124 25.88 -6.15 3.00
N ASP A 125 25.27 -4.97 2.95
CA ASP A 125 25.86 -3.73 3.47
C ASP A 125 26.07 -3.85 4.99
N ALA A 126 27.33 -3.81 5.42
CA ALA A 126 27.73 -4.04 6.80
C ALA A 126 27.23 -2.94 7.76
N LEU A 127 27.04 -1.71 7.29
CA LEU A 127 26.51 -0.61 8.10
C LEU A 127 25.00 -0.79 8.31
N LEU A 128 24.25 -1.11 7.25
CA LEU A 128 22.82 -1.40 7.36
C LEU A 128 22.55 -2.63 8.23
N GLN A 129 23.36 -3.68 8.08
CA GLN A 129 23.28 -4.87 8.94
C GLN A 129 23.64 -4.55 10.40
N GLY A 130 24.68 -3.75 10.64
CA GLY A 130 25.06 -3.29 11.98
C GLY A 130 23.93 -2.53 12.68
N TYR A 131 23.33 -1.56 11.99
CA TYR A 131 22.16 -0.84 12.51
C TYR A 131 20.96 -1.77 12.76
N TYR A 132 20.66 -2.67 11.82
CA TYR A 132 19.55 -3.62 11.97
C TYR A 132 19.74 -4.58 13.15
N ALA A 133 20.96 -5.08 13.38
CA ALA A 133 21.29 -5.94 14.51
C ALA A 133 21.16 -5.19 15.85
N ALA A 134 21.55 -3.91 15.89
CA ALA A 134 21.46 -3.05 17.07
C ALA A 134 20.06 -2.42 17.31
N ARG A 135 19.04 -2.78 16.51
CA ARG A 135 17.74 -2.10 16.55
C ARG A 135 16.98 -2.32 17.87
N GLN A 136 16.37 -1.25 18.37
CA GLN A 136 15.54 -1.24 19.58
C GLN A 136 14.15 -0.68 19.21
N PRO A 137 13.12 -1.54 19.02
CA PRO A 137 11.82 -1.11 18.46
C PRO A 137 11.05 -0.06 19.27
N ASN A 138 11.32 0.05 20.56
CA ASN A 138 10.68 1.01 21.47
C ASN A 138 11.47 2.32 21.65
N ASP A 139 12.67 2.41 21.08
CA ASP A 139 13.54 3.57 21.20
C ASP A 139 13.40 4.47 19.96
N ALA A 140 12.95 5.70 20.18
CA ALA A 140 12.82 6.70 19.12
C ALA A 140 14.19 7.18 18.61
N ASP A 141 15.22 7.14 19.45
CA ASP A 141 16.60 7.54 19.14
C ASP A 141 17.44 6.38 18.58
N CYS A 142 16.80 5.22 18.36
CA CYS A 142 17.46 4.05 17.81
C CYS A 142 18.13 4.35 16.46
N GLN A 143 19.41 3.99 16.32
CA GLN A 143 20.19 4.26 15.11
C GLN A 143 19.57 3.67 13.83
N TYR A 144 18.96 2.47 13.88
CA TYR A 144 18.24 1.91 12.73
C TYR A 144 17.07 2.79 12.28
N ARG A 145 16.32 3.34 13.25
CA ARG A 145 15.21 4.23 12.98
C ARG A 145 15.71 5.56 12.37
N LEU A 146 16.70 6.18 13.00
CA LEU A 146 17.23 7.50 12.61
C LEU A 146 18.04 7.48 11.31
N TYR A 147 18.86 6.47 11.08
CA TYR A 147 19.82 6.43 9.96
C TYR A 147 19.43 5.48 8.82
N VAL A 148 18.38 4.65 8.97
CA VAL A 148 17.92 3.76 7.91
C VAL A 148 16.42 3.95 7.59
N GLN A 149 15.54 3.72 8.56
CA GLN A 149 14.10 3.78 8.31
C GLN A 149 13.63 5.20 7.93
N MET A 150 14.08 6.23 8.65
CA MET A 150 13.67 7.61 8.40
C MET A 150 14.15 8.11 7.02
N PRO A 151 15.45 8.00 6.63
CA PRO A 151 15.89 8.28 5.27
C PRO A 151 15.13 7.52 4.17
N LEU A 152 14.83 6.24 4.38
CA LEU A 152 14.07 5.45 3.40
C LEU A 152 12.66 6.00 3.20
N VAL A 153 11.92 6.28 4.27
CA VAL A 153 10.56 6.83 4.16
C VAL A 153 10.58 8.21 3.51
N MET A 154 11.51 9.08 3.89
CA MET A 154 11.65 10.40 3.28
C MET A 154 11.99 10.34 1.78
N ALA A 155 12.90 9.45 1.38
CA ALA A 155 13.21 9.22 -0.03
C ALA A 155 11.97 8.72 -0.80
N ILE A 156 11.13 7.89 -0.19
CA ILE A 156 9.89 7.38 -0.81
C ILE A 156 8.84 8.48 -0.99
N LEU A 157 8.68 9.39 -0.01
CA LEU A 157 7.81 10.56 -0.12
C LEU A 157 8.26 11.50 -1.26
N LEU A 158 9.58 11.59 -1.49
CA LEU A 158 10.19 12.39 -2.56
C LEU A 158 10.15 11.75 -3.97
N LEU A 159 9.69 10.49 -4.14
CA LEU A 159 9.74 9.82 -5.46
C LEU A 159 8.89 10.48 -6.52
N ASP A 160 7.67 10.87 -6.13
CA ASP A 160 6.69 11.48 -7.02
C ASP A 160 6.89 13.00 -7.10
N ALA A 161 8.00 13.52 -6.55
CA ALA A 161 8.23 14.94 -6.43
C ALA A 161 8.53 15.66 -7.75
N GLY A 162 9.18 14.95 -8.69
CA GLY A 162 9.42 15.49 -10.02
C GLY A 162 8.15 15.62 -10.87
N LEU A 163 7.02 15.01 -10.48
CA LEU A 163 5.75 15.05 -11.22
C LEU A 163 5.13 16.45 -11.29
N GLN A 164 5.58 17.37 -10.44
CA GLN A 164 5.00 18.70 -10.30
C GLN A 164 5.93 19.80 -10.84
N HIS A 165 7.14 19.43 -11.28
CA HIS A 165 8.00 20.30 -12.07
C HIS A 165 7.32 20.62 -13.40
N SER A 166 7.37 21.89 -13.83
CA SER A 166 6.65 22.42 -14.99
C SER A 166 6.82 21.59 -16.28
N GLN A 167 8.03 21.13 -16.57
CA GLN A 167 8.30 20.27 -17.75
C GLN A 167 7.64 18.89 -17.63
N THR A 168 7.68 18.25 -16.45
CA THR A 168 7.04 16.95 -16.21
C THR A 168 5.52 17.07 -16.29
N ALA A 169 4.98 18.17 -15.75
CA ALA A 169 3.56 18.50 -15.84
C ALA A 169 3.12 18.73 -17.30
N ALA A 170 3.94 19.40 -18.12
CA ALA A 170 3.65 19.61 -19.55
C ALA A 170 3.56 18.29 -20.34
N ILE A 171 4.39 17.29 -20.02
CA ILE A 171 4.30 15.96 -20.66
C ILE A 171 3.03 15.20 -20.20
N LEU A 172 2.65 15.30 -18.92
CA LEU A 172 1.49 14.61 -18.37
C LEU A 172 0.14 15.20 -18.82
N TYR A 173 -0.05 16.50 -18.59
CA TYR A 173 -1.32 17.20 -18.78
C TYR A 173 -1.40 17.96 -20.09
N GLY A 174 -0.32 17.97 -20.88
CA GLY A 174 -0.20 18.82 -22.06
C GLY A 174 0.05 20.28 -21.70
N ASN A 175 -0.27 21.17 -22.63
CA ASN A 175 -0.08 22.61 -22.49
C ASN A 175 -1.43 23.35 -22.48
N GLN A 176 -1.41 24.69 -22.39
CA GLN A 176 -2.64 25.50 -22.35
C GLN A 176 -3.52 25.35 -23.61
N ILE A 177 -2.96 24.91 -24.73
CA ILE A 177 -3.64 24.77 -26.04
C ILE A 177 -4.19 23.35 -26.22
N GLN A 178 -3.44 22.34 -25.76
CA GLN A 178 -3.78 20.92 -25.88
C GLN A 178 -3.66 20.24 -24.52
N GLN A 179 -4.81 20.02 -23.85
CA GLN A 179 -4.86 19.23 -22.63
C GLN A 179 -4.80 17.72 -22.94
N LEU A 180 -4.07 16.98 -22.10
CA LEU A 180 -3.90 15.54 -22.19
C LEU A 180 -4.45 14.87 -20.92
N ASP A 181 -5.05 13.69 -21.07
CA ASP A 181 -5.48 12.86 -19.94
C ASP A 181 -4.23 12.25 -19.26
N PRO A 182 -3.91 12.56 -17.99
CA PRO A 182 -2.75 12.00 -17.30
C PRO A 182 -2.86 10.49 -17.05
N LEU A 183 -4.02 9.87 -17.26
CA LEU A 183 -4.25 8.42 -17.14
C LEU A 183 -4.15 7.69 -18.48
N ARG A 184 -3.79 8.38 -19.57
CA ARG A 184 -3.55 7.79 -20.90
C ARG A 184 -2.34 6.87 -20.92
N ALA A 185 -2.23 6.06 -21.98
CA ALA A 185 -0.98 5.36 -22.27
C ALA A 185 0.00 6.34 -22.94
N MET A 186 1.21 6.43 -22.40
CA MET A 186 2.32 7.14 -23.04
C MET A 186 3.02 6.27 -24.09
N SER A 187 3.62 6.89 -25.10
CA SER A 187 4.48 6.19 -26.07
C SER A 187 5.79 5.71 -25.41
N GLY A 188 6.59 4.90 -26.12
CA GLY A 188 7.87 4.42 -25.60
C GLY A 188 8.89 5.55 -25.39
N GLU A 189 8.97 6.47 -26.35
CA GLU A 189 9.84 7.65 -26.34
C GLU A 189 9.39 8.65 -25.27
N GLU A 190 8.11 9.03 -25.31
CA GLU A 190 7.48 9.95 -24.36
C GLU A 190 7.61 9.46 -22.92
N ARG A 191 7.44 8.16 -22.67
CA ARG A 191 7.65 7.59 -21.34
C ARG A 191 9.11 7.65 -20.89
N THR A 192 10.05 7.57 -21.82
CA THR A 192 11.49 7.65 -21.53
C THR A 192 11.87 9.09 -21.18
N GLU A 193 11.40 10.06 -21.96
CA GLU A 193 11.53 11.50 -21.68
C GLU A 193 10.89 11.85 -20.33
N PHE A 194 9.63 11.48 -20.11
CA PHE A 194 8.90 11.70 -18.86
C PHE A 194 9.67 11.17 -17.64
N ASN A 195 10.18 9.94 -17.70
CA ASN A 195 10.96 9.36 -16.60
C ASN A 195 12.26 10.15 -16.35
N SER A 196 12.96 10.55 -17.41
CA SER A 196 14.21 11.32 -17.33
C SER A 196 14.00 12.68 -16.69
N VAL A 197 13.01 13.46 -17.17
CA VAL A 197 12.68 14.80 -16.64
C VAL A 197 12.20 14.70 -15.18
N ASN A 198 11.34 13.74 -14.87
CA ASN A 198 10.87 13.47 -13.50
C ASN A 198 12.04 13.10 -12.56
N GLN A 199 12.98 12.26 -13.01
CA GLN A 199 14.17 11.89 -12.23
C GLN A 199 15.11 13.09 -12.01
N ALA A 200 15.37 13.89 -13.04
CA ALA A 200 16.18 15.10 -12.92
C ALA A 200 15.56 16.10 -11.94
N ALA A 201 14.25 16.34 -12.05
CA ALA A 201 13.51 17.24 -11.18
C ALA A 201 13.51 16.79 -9.69
N ARG A 202 13.20 15.51 -9.39
CA ARG A 202 13.21 15.02 -8.01
C ARG A 202 14.60 15.08 -7.37
N LEU A 203 15.66 14.84 -8.14
CA LEU A 203 17.05 14.93 -7.67
C LEU A 203 17.51 16.38 -7.46
N LEU A 204 17.13 17.29 -8.35
CA LEU A 204 17.39 18.73 -8.20
C LEU A 204 16.72 19.27 -6.93
N LEU A 205 15.47 18.88 -6.69
CA LEU A 205 14.70 19.24 -5.50
C LEU A 205 15.36 18.71 -4.23
N ALA A 206 15.70 17.42 -4.18
CA ALA A 206 16.38 16.80 -3.04
C ALA A 206 17.78 17.39 -2.78
N LYS A 207 18.48 17.88 -3.82
CA LYS A 207 19.76 18.57 -3.67
C LYS A 207 19.62 20.00 -3.13
N LYS A 208 18.58 20.73 -3.54
CA LYS A 208 18.37 22.12 -3.13
C LYS A 208 17.65 22.26 -1.79
N GLY A 209 16.53 21.56 -1.61
CA GLY A 209 15.62 21.76 -0.47
C GLY A 209 15.87 20.88 0.76
N LEU A 210 16.78 19.90 0.69
CA LEU A 210 17.26 19.18 1.87
C LEU A 210 18.54 19.84 2.39
N GLN A 211 18.41 20.71 3.39
CA GLN A 211 19.54 21.36 4.05
C GLN A 211 19.56 21.00 5.55
N PRO A 212 20.72 20.84 6.19
CA PRO A 212 20.77 20.67 7.64
C PRO A 212 20.06 21.82 8.37
N THR A 213 19.25 21.51 9.37
CA THR A 213 18.59 22.51 10.21
C THR A 213 19.59 23.17 11.13
N ALA A 214 19.37 24.46 11.44
CA ALA A 214 20.18 25.18 12.40
C ALA A 214 20.08 24.52 13.78
N TYR A 215 21.21 24.07 14.31
CA TYR A 215 21.32 23.52 15.67
C TYR A 215 20.91 24.58 16.70
N ARG A 216 20.06 24.19 17.65
CA ARG A 216 19.57 25.04 18.75
C ARG A 216 20.17 24.56 20.06
N GLY A 217 21.30 25.12 20.45
CA GLY A 217 21.97 24.84 21.72
C GLY A 217 23.32 25.53 21.82
N ASN A 218 23.98 25.41 22.97
CA ASN A 218 25.17 26.18 23.31
C ASN A 218 26.49 25.39 23.20
N CYS A 219 26.44 24.11 22.82
CA CYS A 219 27.62 23.23 22.78
C CYS A 219 28.15 23.04 21.36
N LYS A 220 29.40 23.45 21.10
CA LYS A 220 30.07 23.29 19.79
C LYS A 220 30.20 21.81 19.35
N LEU A 221 30.42 20.88 20.28
CA LEU A 221 30.52 19.45 19.96
C LEU A 221 29.16 18.88 19.50
N GLN A 222 28.08 19.21 20.22
CA GLN A 222 26.73 18.81 19.84
C GLN A 222 26.31 19.46 18.50
N GLN A 223 26.71 20.71 18.24
CA GLN A 223 26.50 21.37 16.95
C GLN A 223 27.14 20.59 15.79
N GLN A 224 28.40 20.15 15.95
CA GLN A 224 29.10 19.35 14.95
C GLN A 224 28.45 17.98 14.76
N GLN A 225 28.07 17.30 15.85
CA GLN A 225 27.38 16.00 15.80
C GLN A 225 26.02 16.10 15.11
N HIS A 226 25.22 17.14 15.42
CA HIS A 226 23.93 17.43 14.79
C HIS A 226 24.07 17.65 13.28
N GLN A 227 25.03 18.49 12.87
CA GLN A 227 25.30 18.74 11.45
C GLN A 227 25.76 17.46 10.72
N HIS A 228 26.64 16.67 11.33
CA HIS A 228 27.14 15.43 10.74
C HIS A 228 26.04 14.38 10.58
N SER A 229 25.23 14.18 11.63
CA SER A 229 24.08 13.26 11.62
C SER A 229 23.09 13.58 10.50
N GLN A 230 22.69 14.85 10.37
CA GLN A 230 21.78 15.26 9.30
C GLN A 230 22.41 15.20 7.91
N GLN A 231 23.70 15.49 7.76
CA GLN A 231 24.41 15.30 6.49
C GLN A 231 24.40 13.84 6.05
N GLN A 232 24.64 12.89 6.97
CA GLN A 232 24.54 11.45 6.67
C GLN A 232 23.12 11.05 6.22
N GLN A 233 22.07 11.52 6.91
CA GLN A 233 20.68 11.28 6.53
C GLN A 233 20.36 11.83 5.13
N ILE A 234 20.76 13.07 4.83
CA ILE A 234 20.55 13.71 3.52
C ILE A 234 21.30 12.95 2.41
N GLN A 235 22.54 12.53 2.68
CA GLN A 235 23.34 11.72 1.74
C GLN A 235 22.65 10.40 1.41
N LEU A 236 22.13 9.67 2.40
CA LEU A 236 21.40 8.43 2.16
C LEU A 236 20.09 8.66 1.38
N ILE A 237 19.32 9.71 1.69
CA ILE A 237 18.12 10.08 0.92
C ILE A 237 18.48 10.31 -0.56
N GLN A 238 19.53 11.09 -0.82
CA GLN A 238 19.99 11.39 -2.17
C GLN A 238 20.50 10.14 -2.89
N GLN A 239 21.27 9.27 -2.22
CA GLN A 239 21.75 7.99 -2.74
C GLN A 239 20.58 7.08 -3.14
N ILE A 240 19.57 6.92 -2.27
CA ILE A 240 18.36 6.14 -2.58
C ILE A 240 17.71 6.68 -3.84
N LEU A 241 17.40 7.99 -3.90
CA LEU A 241 16.71 8.62 -5.03
C LEU A 241 17.45 8.49 -6.38
N GLN A 242 18.78 8.49 -6.36
CA GLN A 242 19.63 8.25 -7.53
C GLN A 242 19.55 6.79 -7.99
N GLN A 243 19.51 5.85 -7.05
CA GLN A 243 19.58 4.41 -7.34
C GLN A 243 18.25 3.75 -7.73
N VAL A 244 17.09 4.38 -7.52
CA VAL A 244 15.75 3.80 -7.82
C VAL A 244 15.56 3.32 -9.26
N GLU A 245 16.24 3.92 -10.24
CA GLU A 245 16.17 3.49 -11.65
C GLU A 245 17.28 2.49 -12.04
N ASN A 246 18.26 2.23 -11.17
CA ASN A 246 19.29 1.23 -11.38
C ASN A 246 18.78 -0.15 -10.96
N SER A 247 18.53 -1.03 -11.94
CA SER A 247 18.02 -2.39 -11.69
C SER A 247 19.00 -3.32 -10.98
N GLU A 248 20.31 -2.99 -10.95
CA GLU A 248 21.33 -3.73 -10.21
C GLU A 248 21.50 -3.25 -8.76
N SER A 249 21.01 -2.05 -8.42
CA SER A 249 21.06 -1.59 -7.02
C SER A 249 20.00 -2.31 -6.18
N LEU A 250 20.45 -3.09 -5.20
CA LEU A 250 19.54 -3.69 -4.20
C LEU A 250 18.75 -2.61 -3.45
N LEU A 251 19.41 -1.52 -3.02
CA LEU A 251 18.78 -0.39 -2.33
C LEU A 251 17.77 0.35 -3.22
N GLY A 252 18.07 0.50 -4.51
CA GLY A 252 17.12 1.00 -5.51
C GLY A 252 15.90 0.09 -5.66
N ASN A 253 16.10 -1.22 -5.68
CA ASN A 253 15.05 -2.23 -5.78
C ASN A 253 14.13 -2.30 -4.54
N ILE A 254 14.67 -2.11 -3.32
CA ILE A 254 13.86 -1.96 -2.08
C ILE A 254 12.78 -0.89 -2.25
N VAL A 255 13.04 0.15 -3.03
CA VAL A 255 12.07 1.20 -3.35
C VAL A 255 11.26 0.91 -4.63
N LYS A 256 11.93 0.47 -5.69
CA LYS A 256 11.32 0.28 -7.02
C LYS A 256 10.25 -0.79 -7.04
N ILE A 257 10.45 -1.89 -6.33
CA ILE A 257 9.52 -3.03 -6.34
C ILE A 257 8.18 -2.66 -5.66
N PRO A 258 8.16 -2.05 -4.45
CA PRO A 258 6.96 -1.42 -3.88
C PRO A 258 6.32 -0.34 -4.76
N GLN A 259 7.12 0.47 -5.47
CA GLN A 259 6.60 1.47 -6.42
C GLN A 259 5.80 0.80 -7.55
N VAL A 260 6.32 -0.26 -8.14
CA VAL A 260 5.60 -1.03 -9.18
C VAL A 260 4.36 -1.72 -8.59
N TYR A 261 4.47 -2.38 -7.43
CA TYR A 261 3.36 -3.06 -6.76
C TYR A 261 2.18 -2.11 -6.46
N SER A 262 2.45 -0.99 -5.78
CA SER A 262 1.44 0.03 -5.45
C SER A 262 0.77 0.64 -6.70
N SER A 263 1.49 0.75 -7.83
CA SER A 263 0.93 1.25 -9.10
C SER A 263 -0.09 0.32 -9.77
N VAL A 264 -0.15 -0.94 -9.33
CA VAL A 264 -1.12 -1.95 -9.78
C VAL A 264 -2.23 -2.14 -8.75
N VAL A 265 -1.89 -2.14 -7.45
CA VAL A 265 -2.84 -2.43 -6.37
C VAL A 265 -3.76 -1.26 -6.06
N LEU A 266 -3.30 -0.02 -6.20
CA LEU A 266 -4.11 1.18 -6.03
C LEU A 266 -4.56 1.74 -7.39
N PRO A 267 -5.77 2.34 -7.48
CA PRO A 267 -6.25 2.98 -8.70
C PRO A 267 -5.35 4.14 -9.18
N GLY A 268 -5.59 4.59 -10.41
CA GLY A 268 -4.76 5.59 -11.10
C GLY A 268 -4.32 5.18 -12.50
N ARG A 269 -5.16 4.41 -13.21
CA ARG A 269 -5.15 4.21 -14.66
C ARG A 269 -6.61 4.03 -15.11
N ASN A 270 -6.97 4.47 -16.31
CA ASN A 270 -8.35 4.32 -16.86
C ASN A 270 -8.83 2.86 -17.00
N ARG A 271 -7.98 1.87 -16.75
CA ARG A 271 -8.28 0.42 -16.83
C ARG A 271 -8.03 -0.31 -15.51
N PHE A 272 -8.11 0.36 -14.36
CA PHE A 272 -8.02 -0.30 -13.06
C PHE A 272 -9.14 -1.35 -12.93
N ARG A 273 -8.77 -2.59 -12.56
CA ARG A 273 -9.71 -3.70 -12.42
C ARG A 273 -9.40 -4.49 -11.16
N TYR A 274 -10.32 -4.47 -10.20
CA TYR A 274 -10.17 -5.17 -8.92
C TYR A 274 -9.96 -6.68 -9.10
N GLU A 275 -10.61 -7.32 -10.08
CA GLU A 275 -10.39 -8.74 -10.42
C GLU A 275 -8.93 -9.09 -10.76
N THR A 276 -8.13 -8.10 -11.16
CA THR A 276 -6.77 -8.29 -11.67
C THR A 276 -5.68 -7.98 -10.66
N LEU A 277 -5.99 -7.50 -9.45
CA LEU A 277 -4.96 -7.17 -8.45
C LEU A 277 -4.02 -8.35 -8.15
N PRO A 278 -4.48 -9.62 -8.08
CA PRO A 278 -3.57 -10.75 -7.87
C PRO A 278 -2.60 -11.03 -9.03
N LYS A 279 -2.79 -10.41 -10.20
CA LYS A 279 -1.84 -10.45 -11.30
C LYS A 279 -0.63 -9.52 -11.09
N VAL A 280 -0.59 -8.71 -10.02
CA VAL A 280 0.60 -7.91 -9.65
C VAL A 280 1.85 -8.77 -9.52
N ALA A 281 1.72 -9.98 -8.95
CA ALA A 281 2.80 -10.95 -8.84
C ALA A 281 3.37 -11.36 -10.21
N LEU A 282 2.50 -11.51 -11.22
CA LEU A 282 2.88 -11.85 -12.58
C LEU A 282 3.58 -10.67 -13.28
N ILE A 283 3.11 -9.44 -13.06
CA ILE A 283 3.74 -8.21 -13.57
C ILE A 283 5.16 -8.06 -12.99
N LEU A 284 5.33 -8.25 -11.67
CA LEU A 284 6.64 -8.20 -11.03
C LEU A 284 7.57 -9.30 -11.56
N LYS A 285 7.11 -10.56 -11.62
CA LYS A 285 7.91 -11.66 -12.19
C LYS A 285 8.28 -11.45 -13.66
N GLN A 286 7.46 -10.77 -14.45
CA GLN A 286 7.80 -10.38 -15.82
C GLN A 286 8.84 -9.25 -15.89
N ALA A 287 8.76 -8.25 -15.01
CA ALA A 287 9.76 -7.19 -14.93
C ALA A 287 11.12 -7.74 -14.46
N ALA A 288 11.13 -8.65 -13.49
CA ALA A 288 12.33 -9.37 -13.05
C ALA A 288 12.95 -10.22 -14.16
N LYS A 289 12.14 -10.99 -14.91
CA LYS A 289 12.61 -11.74 -16.09
C LYS A 289 13.22 -10.85 -17.19
N ARG A 290 12.83 -9.58 -17.25
CA ARG A 290 13.39 -8.55 -18.15
C ARG A 290 14.58 -7.79 -17.55
N LYS A 291 15.08 -8.19 -16.38
CA LYS A 291 16.14 -7.52 -15.61
C LYS A 291 15.86 -6.04 -15.31
N GLN A 292 14.57 -5.66 -15.21
CA GLN A 292 14.15 -4.29 -14.89
C GLN A 292 14.07 -4.03 -13.39
N ILE A 293 13.96 -5.10 -12.59
CA ILE A 293 14.01 -5.14 -11.14
C ILE A 293 14.66 -6.45 -10.70
N ASP A 294 15.18 -6.49 -9.49
CA ASP A 294 15.80 -7.69 -8.92
C ASP A 294 14.78 -8.81 -8.69
N ALA A 295 15.17 -10.05 -9.01
CA ALA A 295 14.30 -11.22 -8.91
C ALA A 295 14.16 -11.73 -7.46
N LEU A 296 15.24 -11.69 -6.67
CA LEU A 296 15.27 -12.20 -5.30
C LEU A 296 14.37 -11.36 -4.38
N LEU A 297 14.43 -10.03 -4.53
CA LEU A 297 13.60 -9.07 -3.81
C LEU A 297 12.14 -9.07 -4.29
N VAL A 298 11.87 -9.42 -5.55
CA VAL A 298 10.49 -9.68 -6.03
C VAL A 298 9.89 -10.89 -5.31
N ASP A 299 10.62 -12.02 -5.24
CA ASP A 299 10.13 -13.20 -4.54
C ASP A 299 9.99 -12.96 -3.03
N GLN A 300 10.87 -12.15 -2.40
CA GLN A 300 10.69 -11.70 -1.01
C GLN A 300 9.42 -10.85 -0.83
N LEU A 301 9.15 -9.87 -1.69
CA LEU A 301 7.93 -9.07 -1.56
C LEU A 301 6.68 -9.95 -1.65
N LEU A 302 6.70 -10.98 -2.50
CA LEU A 302 5.62 -11.95 -2.63
C LEU A 302 5.53 -12.93 -1.45
N ARG A 303 6.64 -13.20 -0.75
CA ARG A 303 6.65 -13.91 0.54
C ARG A 303 6.03 -13.09 1.67
N ILE A 304 6.27 -11.78 1.67
CA ILE A 304 5.71 -10.82 2.64
C ILE A 304 4.20 -10.60 2.40
N THR A 305 3.81 -10.35 1.15
CA THR A 305 2.45 -9.88 0.82
C THR A 305 1.50 -10.97 0.34
N GLY A 306 2.03 -12.07 -0.21
CA GLY A 306 1.26 -13.00 -1.05
C GLY A 306 0.92 -12.42 -2.42
N ILE A 307 0.15 -13.18 -3.21
CA ILE A 307 -0.40 -12.67 -4.47
C ILE A 307 -1.63 -11.80 -4.24
N PHE A 308 -2.35 -11.97 -3.13
CA PHE A 308 -3.56 -11.21 -2.80
C PHE A 308 -3.21 -10.06 -1.85
N PRO A 309 -3.36 -8.78 -2.25
CA PRO A 309 -3.02 -7.65 -1.38
C PRO A 309 -3.89 -7.60 -0.12
N GLN A 310 -3.38 -6.99 0.95
CA GLN A 310 -4.17 -6.72 2.16
C GLN A 310 -5.38 -5.85 1.79
N GLY A 311 -6.55 -6.16 2.36
CA GLY A 311 -7.84 -5.59 1.97
C GLY A 311 -8.55 -6.32 0.82
N TYR A 312 -7.90 -7.26 0.12
CA TYR A 312 -8.53 -8.00 -0.97
C TYR A 312 -9.67 -8.93 -0.50
N GLY A 313 -10.81 -8.89 -1.19
CA GLY A 313 -11.97 -9.74 -0.93
C GLY A 313 -11.84 -11.14 -1.57
N ILE A 314 -11.62 -12.16 -0.74
CA ILE A 314 -11.58 -13.57 -1.14
C ILE A 314 -12.97 -14.20 -1.00
N THR A 315 -13.36 -14.97 -2.02
CA THR A 315 -14.52 -15.87 -1.97
C THR A 315 -14.01 -17.30 -1.89
N PHE A 316 -14.49 -18.10 -0.93
CA PHE A 316 -13.94 -19.43 -0.66
C PHE A 316 -14.98 -20.46 -0.25
N LEU A 317 -14.62 -21.74 -0.34
CA LEU A 317 -15.40 -22.87 0.15
C LEU A 317 -15.01 -23.19 1.60
N PRO A 318 -15.95 -23.29 2.55
CA PRO A 318 -15.63 -23.69 3.92
C PRO A 318 -15.22 -25.17 3.99
N LYS A 319 -14.27 -25.50 4.87
CA LYS A 319 -13.69 -26.86 5.02
C LYS A 319 -14.61 -27.88 5.76
N GLN A 320 -15.92 -27.73 5.61
CA GLN A 320 -17.02 -28.49 6.25
C GLN A 320 -17.25 -28.29 7.75
N LEU A 321 -18.52 -28.39 8.14
CA LEU A 321 -18.95 -28.99 9.41
C LEU A 321 -20.28 -29.79 9.30
N ASP A 322 -20.81 -29.94 8.08
CA ASP A 322 -22.02 -30.71 7.78
C ASP A 322 -22.07 -31.13 6.31
N ILE A 323 -22.83 -32.17 5.97
CA ILE A 323 -23.12 -32.56 4.57
C ILE A 323 -23.86 -31.41 3.83
N SER A 324 -24.66 -30.63 4.56
CA SER A 324 -25.36 -29.42 4.06
C SER A 324 -24.44 -28.21 3.77
N SER A 325 -23.13 -28.31 4.07
CA SER A 325 -22.16 -27.22 3.89
C SER A 325 -21.29 -27.35 2.62
N GLN A 326 -21.43 -28.45 1.87
CA GLN A 326 -20.68 -28.69 0.62
C GLN A 326 -21.12 -27.81 -0.56
N GLU A 327 -22.27 -27.14 -0.47
CA GLU A 327 -22.90 -26.37 -1.55
C GLU A 327 -22.77 -24.83 -1.41
N LYS A 328 -21.99 -24.33 -0.45
CA LYS A 328 -21.95 -22.90 -0.12
C LYS A 328 -20.53 -22.33 -0.23
N TYR A 329 -20.46 -21.05 -0.59
CA TYR A 329 -19.25 -20.26 -0.45
C TYR A 329 -19.40 -19.23 0.68
N GLU A 330 -18.29 -18.71 1.18
CA GLU A 330 -18.22 -17.65 2.16
C GLU A 330 -17.22 -16.57 1.71
N LEU A 331 -17.28 -15.44 2.39
CA LEU A 331 -16.53 -14.23 2.11
C LEU A 331 -15.49 -13.99 3.20
N ALA A 332 -14.28 -13.62 2.78
CA ALA A 332 -13.17 -13.28 3.66
C ALA A 332 -12.38 -12.08 3.11
N ILE A 333 -11.61 -11.42 3.97
CA ILE A 333 -10.75 -10.28 3.61
C ILE A 333 -9.32 -10.59 4.03
N VAL A 334 -8.35 -10.43 3.12
CA VAL A 334 -6.92 -10.56 3.43
C VAL A 334 -6.53 -9.53 4.50
N ASN A 335 -6.07 -9.99 5.66
CA ASN A 335 -5.81 -9.14 6.83
C ASN A 335 -4.48 -9.44 7.53
N GLN A 336 -3.61 -10.29 6.99
CA GLN A 336 -2.28 -10.52 7.55
C GLN A 336 -1.21 -10.53 6.45
N LEU A 337 0.04 -10.40 6.87
CA LEU A 337 1.25 -10.54 6.05
C LEU A 337 1.87 -11.92 6.32
N TYR A 338 2.87 -12.30 5.52
CA TYR A 338 3.60 -13.57 5.60
C TYR A 338 2.73 -14.84 5.51
N PRO A 339 1.95 -15.02 4.43
CA PRO A 339 1.30 -16.30 4.16
C PRO A 339 2.33 -17.40 3.87
N THR A 340 2.05 -18.64 4.29
CA THR A 340 2.97 -19.79 4.14
C THR A 340 3.31 -20.10 2.68
N SER A 341 2.38 -19.79 1.76
CA SER A 341 2.58 -19.80 0.30
C SER A 341 1.92 -18.55 -0.27
N PRO A 342 2.49 -17.87 -1.28
CA PRO A 342 1.92 -16.64 -1.83
C PRO A 342 0.46 -16.76 -2.29
N GLU A 343 0.05 -17.95 -2.71
CA GLU A 343 -1.28 -18.32 -3.21
C GLU A 343 -2.30 -18.61 -2.10
N GLN A 344 -1.87 -18.74 -0.84
CA GLN A 344 -2.68 -19.18 0.29
C GLN A 344 -2.82 -18.06 1.34
N PRO A 345 -3.65 -17.03 1.06
CA PRO A 345 -3.72 -15.84 1.88
C PRO A 345 -4.25 -16.12 3.28
N LEU A 346 -3.80 -15.29 4.22
CA LEU A 346 -4.29 -15.21 5.59
C LEU A 346 -5.40 -14.16 5.66
N CYS A 347 -6.61 -14.59 6.01
CA CYS A 347 -7.82 -13.79 5.88
C CYS A 347 -8.68 -13.83 7.15
N ARG A 348 -9.39 -12.73 7.41
CA ARG A 348 -10.55 -12.70 8.31
C ARG A 348 -11.76 -13.21 7.56
N VAL A 349 -12.42 -14.25 8.05
CA VAL A 349 -13.76 -14.64 7.57
C VAL A 349 -14.77 -13.57 8.01
N VAL A 350 -15.59 -13.08 7.08
CA VAL A 350 -16.56 -12.00 7.34
C VAL A 350 -18.01 -12.37 7.04
N SER A 351 -18.29 -13.55 6.49
CA SER A 351 -19.66 -14.09 6.38
C SER A 351 -19.82 -15.47 7.03
N ARG A 352 -21.07 -15.83 7.32
CA ARG A 352 -21.50 -17.23 7.54
C ARG A 352 -22.91 -17.40 6.99
N ASN A 353 -23.15 -18.47 6.24
CA ASN A 353 -24.32 -18.65 5.38
C ASN A 353 -24.59 -17.41 4.51
N LEU A 354 -23.55 -16.81 3.92
CA LEU A 354 -23.62 -15.56 3.12
C LEU A 354 -24.12 -14.31 3.87
N HIS A 355 -24.34 -14.37 5.18
CA HIS A 355 -24.69 -13.21 6.00
C HIS A 355 -23.43 -12.62 6.63
N TYR A 356 -23.24 -11.30 6.54
CA TYR A 356 -22.11 -10.61 7.17
C TYR A 356 -22.10 -10.80 8.69
N ARG A 357 -20.91 -10.98 9.26
CA ARG A 357 -20.70 -11.20 10.69
C ARG A 357 -19.61 -10.31 11.27
N ARG A 358 -19.87 -9.83 12.48
CA ARG A 358 -18.87 -9.16 13.32
C ARG A 358 -17.96 -10.21 13.98
N GLY A 359 -16.65 -9.98 13.95
CA GLY A 359 -15.68 -10.76 14.74
C GLY A 359 -15.45 -12.22 14.28
N GLY A 360 -15.48 -12.50 12.97
CA GLY A 360 -15.14 -13.83 12.47
C GLY A 360 -13.69 -14.26 12.76
N GLN A 361 -13.39 -15.53 12.52
CA GLN A 361 -12.04 -16.09 12.77
C GLN A 361 -11.05 -15.69 11.67
N ASN A 362 -9.77 -15.65 12.00
CA ASN A 362 -8.71 -15.62 11.00
C ASN A 362 -8.46 -17.05 10.51
N CYS A 363 -8.26 -17.25 9.22
CA CYS A 363 -7.94 -18.54 8.62
C CYS A 363 -6.98 -18.41 7.43
N GLN A 364 -6.29 -19.50 7.11
CA GLN A 364 -5.57 -19.63 5.85
C GLN A 364 -6.47 -20.29 4.81
N ILE A 365 -6.62 -19.66 3.64
CA ILE A 365 -7.47 -20.17 2.56
C ILE A 365 -6.58 -20.79 1.48
N SER A 366 -6.58 -22.12 1.37
CA SER A 366 -5.74 -22.83 0.39
C SER A 366 -6.33 -22.77 -1.04
N VAL A 367 -5.47 -23.06 -2.03
CA VAL A 367 -5.81 -23.07 -3.47
C VAL A 367 -7.04 -23.93 -3.79
N ASP A 368 -7.20 -25.04 -3.08
CA ASP A 368 -8.30 -26.01 -3.27
C ASP A 368 -9.67 -25.52 -2.79
N TYR A 369 -9.72 -24.39 -2.08
CA TYR A 369 -10.95 -23.82 -1.52
C TYR A 369 -11.16 -22.35 -1.93
N ASN A 370 -10.11 -21.63 -2.36
CA ASN A 370 -10.22 -20.24 -2.85
C ASN A 370 -10.74 -20.20 -4.30
N LEU A 371 -11.93 -19.62 -4.51
CA LEU A 371 -12.64 -19.60 -5.80
C LEU A 371 -11.98 -18.71 -6.88
N TYR A 372 -10.94 -17.96 -6.52
CA TYR A 372 -10.03 -17.35 -7.48
C TYR A 372 -9.32 -18.39 -8.35
N PHE A 373 -9.01 -19.57 -7.82
CA PHE A 373 -8.34 -20.66 -8.54
C PHE A 373 -9.32 -21.63 -9.19
N LYS A 374 -8.84 -22.35 -10.21
CA LYS A 374 -9.64 -23.34 -10.93
C LYS A 374 -10.04 -24.55 -10.04
N PRO A 375 -9.14 -25.18 -9.25
CA PRO A 375 -9.49 -26.39 -8.47
C PRO A 375 -10.67 -26.20 -7.52
N ALA A 376 -10.76 -25.05 -6.86
CA ALA A 376 -11.90 -24.73 -5.98
C ALA A 376 -13.22 -24.53 -6.76
N ARG A 377 -13.18 -23.92 -7.96
CA ARG A 377 -14.38 -23.76 -8.79
C ARG A 377 -14.85 -25.07 -9.38
N ASP A 378 -13.94 -25.95 -9.77
CA ASP A 378 -14.28 -27.24 -10.38
C ASP A 378 -15.11 -28.11 -9.39
N LYS A 379 -14.92 -27.94 -8.07
CA LYS A 379 -15.76 -28.51 -7.01
C LYS A 379 -17.20 -27.94 -6.97
N LEU A 380 -17.39 -26.65 -7.26
CA LEU A 380 -18.73 -26.04 -7.31
C LEU A 380 -19.54 -26.43 -8.56
N THR A 381 -18.88 -26.72 -9.68
CA THR A 381 -19.56 -27.16 -10.93
C THR A 381 -20.27 -28.51 -10.81
N ILE A 382 -20.10 -29.22 -9.69
CA ILE A 382 -20.83 -30.46 -9.36
C ILE A 382 -22.24 -30.15 -8.83
N MET A 383 -22.54 -28.90 -8.45
CA MET A 383 -23.83 -28.49 -7.91
C MET A 383 -24.93 -28.33 -8.99
N PRO A 384 -26.16 -28.86 -8.79
CA PRO A 384 -27.23 -28.79 -9.79
C PRO A 384 -27.67 -27.36 -10.16
N GLU A 385 -27.80 -27.11 -11.46
CA GLU A 385 -28.16 -25.79 -12.04
C GLU A 385 -29.45 -25.17 -11.47
N ALA A 386 -30.46 -26.00 -11.17
CA ALA A 386 -31.72 -25.53 -10.59
C ALA A 386 -31.52 -24.85 -9.21
N ARG A 387 -30.59 -25.36 -8.38
CA ARG A 387 -30.33 -24.85 -7.04
C ARG A 387 -29.52 -23.55 -7.07
N LEU A 388 -28.56 -23.44 -8.00
CA LEU A 388 -27.81 -22.20 -8.21
C LEU A 388 -28.74 -21.03 -8.59
N ARG A 389 -29.75 -21.28 -9.42
CA ARG A 389 -30.75 -20.26 -9.79
C ARG A 389 -31.54 -19.72 -8.59
N GLU A 390 -31.90 -20.57 -7.62
CA GLU A 390 -32.62 -20.17 -6.40
C GLU A 390 -31.78 -19.30 -5.44
N ILE A 391 -30.48 -19.56 -5.34
CA ILE A 391 -29.56 -18.75 -4.54
C ILE A 391 -29.42 -17.35 -5.15
N LEU A 392 -29.41 -17.26 -6.50
CA LEU A 392 -29.21 -16.01 -7.22
C LEU A 392 -30.45 -15.10 -7.21
N THR A 393 -31.67 -15.64 -7.30
CA THR A 393 -32.90 -14.84 -7.14
C THR A 393 -33.06 -14.27 -5.74
N LYS A 394 -32.38 -14.83 -4.73
CA LYS A 394 -32.31 -14.26 -3.36
C LYS A 394 -31.24 -13.16 -3.21
N LEU A 395 -30.40 -12.93 -4.23
CA LEU A 395 -29.27 -11.98 -4.19
C LEU A 395 -29.37 -10.82 -5.20
N SER A 396 -30.16 -10.96 -6.27
CA SER A 396 -30.32 -9.91 -7.30
C SER A 396 -31.67 -9.99 -8.02
N ALA A 397 -32.30 -8.84 -8.30
CA ALA A 397 -33.62 -8.76 -8.91
C ALA A 397 -33.64 -9.06 -10.43
N ASP A 398 -32.52 -8.88 -11.14
CA ASP A 398 -32.45 -8.96 -12.60
C ASP A 398 -31.66 -10.20 -13.07
N TRP A 399 -32.36 -11.26 -13.50
CA TRP A 399 -31.74 -12.55 -13.87
C TRP A 399 -31.99 -12.96 -15.34
N GLN A 400 -31.00 -13.61 -15.98
CA GLN A 400 -31.16 -14.26 -17.29
C GLN A 400 -30.42 -15.63 -17.38
N PRO A 401 -30.91 -16.60 -18.19
CA PRO A 401 -30.47 -17.99 -18.10
C PRO A 401 -29.03 -18.30 -18.56
N GLY A 402 -28.43 -17.49 -19.43
CA GLY A 402 -27.15 -17.79 -20.08
C GLY A 402 -25.89 -17.61 -19.21
N GLN A 403 -26.03 -17.23 -17.93
CA GLN A 403 -24.92 -16.69 -17.16
C GLN A 403 -24.14 -17.71 -16.29
N LEU A 404 -24.56 -18.98 -16.15
CA LEU A 404 -24.05 -19.88 -15.09
C LEU A 404 -22.52 -19.97 -14.95
N ARG A 405 -21.77 -20.07 -16.06
CA ARG A 405 -20.30 -20.13 -16.02
C ARG A 405 -19.62 -18.82 -15.57
N ARG A 406 -20.36 -17.71 -15.47
CA ARG A 406 -19.92 -16.41 -14.96
C ARG A 406 -20.37 -16.12 -13.51
N LEU A 407 -21.20 -17.00 -12.92
CA LEU A 407 -21.92 -16.72 -11.65
C LEU A 407 -21.23 -17.22 -10.37
N VAL A 408 -20.10 -17.93 -10.45
CA VAL A 408 -19.28 -18.23 -9.26
C VAL A 408 -18.34 -17.04 -9.00
N PRO A 409 -18.54 -16.26 -7.91
CA PRO A 409 -17.70 -15.10 -7.64
C PRO A 409 -16.26 -15.53 -7.32
N ARG A 410 -15.32 -15.10 -8.16
CA ARG A 410 -13.87 -15.37 -7.99
C ARG A 410 -13.21 -14.49 -6.93
N TYR A 411 -13.90 -13.43 -6.55
CA TYR A 411 -13.56 -12.41 -5.57
C TYR A 411 -14.87 -11.69 -5.20
N TRP A 412 -14.82 -10.81 -4.22
CA TRP A 412 -15.89 -9.87 -3.92
C TRP A 412 -15.29 -8.49 -3.58
N GLN A 413 -16.09 -7.44 -3.53
CA GLN A 413 -15.64 -6.10 -3.15
C GLN A 413 -16.07 -5.79 -1.71
N PRO A 414 -15.14 -5.61 -0.75
CA PRO A 414 -15.52 -5.42 0.66
C PRO A 414 -16.25 -4.12 1.01
N ASN A 415 -16.43 -3.19 0.06
CA ASN A 415 -17.02 -1.87 0.29
C ASN A 415 -18.38 -1.93 1.01
N GLU A 416 -19.24 -2.89 0.65
CA GLU A 416 -20.55 -3.08 1.27
C GLU A 416 -20.48 -3.54 2.72
N PHE A 417 -19.56 -4.45 3.05
CA PHE A 417 -19.30 -4.87 4.44
C PHE A 417 -18.90 -3.69 5.33
N PHE A 418 -18.08 -2.76 4.82
CA PHE A 418 -17.68 -1.56 5.56
C PHE A 418 -18.76 -0.47 5.64
N SER A 419 -19.87 -0.59 4.92
CA SER A 419 -21.00 0.35 5.03
C SER A 419 -21.70 0.28 6.38
N HIS A 420 -21.71 -0.89 7.03
CA HIS A 420 -22.29 -1.09 8.35
C HIS A 420 -21.30 -0.72 9.46
N SER A 421 -21.69 0.20 10.34
CA SER A 421 -20.87 0.70 11.46
C SER A 421 -20.28 -0.43 12.33
N GLU A 422 -21.07 -1.46 12.63
CA GLU A 422 -20.63 -2.60 13.45
C GLU A 422 -19.49 -3.44 12.83
N GLN A 423 -19.38 -3.40 11.50
CA GLN A 423 -18.46 -4.19 10.68
C GLN A 423 -17.17 -3.42 10.35
N GLN A 424 -17.09 -2.13 10.68
CA GLN A 424 -15.99 -1.25 10.29
C GLN A 424 -14.61 -1.60 10.90
N ASN A 425 -14.55 -2.41 11.96
CA ASN A 425 -13.29 -2.78 12.60
C ASN A 425 -12.92 -4.25 12.36
N LEU A 426 -12.24 -4.50 11.23
CA LEU A 426 -11.65 -5.78 10.83
C LEU A 426 -10.53 -6.27 11.78
N TRP A 427 -9.94 -5.34 12.52
CA TRP A 427 -8.66 -5.47 13.22
C TRP A 427 -8.79 -5.69 14.72
N ASN A 428 -10.01 -5.84 15.24
CA ASN A 428 -10.26 -6.29 16.62
C ASN A 428 -9.55 -7.61 16.90
N GLN A 429 -9.10 -7.81 18.14
CA GLN A 429 -8.46 -9.06 18.56
C GLN A 429 -9.32 -10.26 18.15
N ALA A 430 -8.78 -11.11 17.27
CA ALA A 430 -9.37 -12.42 17.04
C ALA A 430 -9.25 -13.19 18.37
N ALA A 431 -10.31 -13.86 18.79
CA ALA A 431 -10.16 -14.91 19.78
C ALA A 431 -9.08 -15.88 19.27
N LYS A 432 -8.11 -16.20 20.13
CA LYS A 432 -6.97 -17.07 19.75
C LYS A 432 -7.50 -18.35 19.12
N VAL A 433 -6.85 -18.80 18.06
CA VAL A 433 -7.11 -20.11 17.46
C VAL A 433 -6.86 -21.15 18.56
N LEU A 434 -7.91 -21.90 18.90
CA LEU A 434 -7.74 -23.24 19.45
C LEU A 434 -7.40 -24.13 18.26
N ASN A 435 -6.25 -24.80 18.33
CA ASN A 435 -5.77 -25.74 17.31
C ASN A 435 -6.70 -26.95 17.19
#